data_AF-V6F749-F1
#
_entry.id   AF-V6F749-F1
#
_cell.length_a   1.000
_cell.length_b   1.000
_cell.length_c   1.000
_cell.angle_alpha   90.00
_cell.angle_beta   90.00
_cell.angle_gamma   90.00
#
_symmetry.space_group_name_H-M   'P 1'
#
loop_
_entity.id
_entity.type
_entity.pdbx_description
1 polymer ?
#
loop_
_entity_poly.entity_id
_entity_poly.type
_entity_poly.pdbx_seq_one_letter_code
_entity_poly.pdbx_strand_id
1 'polypeptide(L)' 'MTWETGFVTQVEIKRLATQVVANISVTASTDDILRLCIGMALAKDLMDSDLVSLLAEVGTRLGLSLVV' A
#
# COMPACT_ATOMS: atom_id res chain seq x y z
N MET A 1 23.71 -19.41 -4.31
CA MET A 1 22.97 -18.40 -3.52
C MET A 1 22.73 -17.21 -4.44
N THR A 2 21.57 -17.16 -5.10
CA THR A 2 21.17 -16.04 -5.95
C THR A 2 20.54 -14.99 -5.03
N TRP A 3 21.14 -13.80 -5.00
CA TRP A 3 20.59 -12.63 -4.34
C TRP A 3 19.34 -12.20 -5.10
N GLU A 4 18.18 -12.73 -4.73
CA GLU A 4 16.91 -12.19 -5.18
C GLU A 4 16.73 -10.86 -4.45
N THR A 5 17.09 -9.81 -5.19
CA THR A 5 16.78 -8.40 -4.99
C THR A 5 15.58 -8.16 -4.07
N GLY A 6 15.77 -7.30 -3.07
CA GLY A 6 14.78 -6.87 -2.07
C GLY A 6 13.60 -6.08 -2.64
N PHE A 7 12.87 -6.66 -3.59
CA PHE A 7 11.58 -6.18 -4.04
C PHE A 7 10.49 -6.83 -3.22
N VAL A 8 9.53 -6.04 -2.76
CA VAL A 8 8.36 -6.57 -2.07
C VAL A 8 7.51 -7.32 -3.08
N THR A 9 7.27 -8.61 -2.79
CA THR A 9 6.48 -9.44 -3.70
C THR A 9 5.05 -8.90 -3.83
N GLN A 10 4.41 -9.14 -4.97
CA GLN A 10 3.01 -8.74 -5.18
C GLN A 10 2.06 -9.36 -4.13
N VAL A 11 2.38 -10.54 -3.61
CA VAL A 11 1.63 -11.19 -2.53
C VAL A 11 1.70 -10.37 -1.25
N GLU A 12 2.88 -9.84 -0.92
CA GLU A 12 3.08 -9.00 0.25
C GLU A 12 2.39 -7.64 0.10
N ILE A 13 2.42 -7.03 -1.09
CA ILE A 13 1.64 -5.81 -1.38
C ILE A 13 0.14 -6.03 -1.12
N LYS A 14 -0.43 -7.15 -1.58
CA LYS A 14 -1.84 -7.50 -1.31
C LYS A 14 -2.12 -7.68 0.17
N ARG A 15 -1.20 -8.30 0.91
CA ARG A 15 -1.31 -8.50 2.37
C ARG A 15 -1.27 -7.16 3.11
N LEU A 16 -0.37 -6.25 2.71
CA LEU A 16 -0.24 -4.91 3.26
C LEU A 16 -1.48 -4.07 2.95
N ALA A 17 -1.97 -4.06 1.71
CA ALA A 17 -3.20 -3.38 1.34
C ALA A 17 -4.41 -3.87 2.14
N THR A 18 -4.49 -5.17 2.42
CA THR A 18 -5.54 -5.74 3.28
C THR A 18 -5.48 -5.15 4.70
N GLN A 19 -4.28 -5.01 5.26
CA GLN A 19 -4.11 -4.41 6.59
C GLN A 19 -4.47 -2.92 6.58
N VAL A 20 -4.08 -2.18 5.54
CA VAL A 20 -4.45 -0.76 5.40
C VAL A 20 -5.97 -0.62 5.37
N VAL A 21 -6.65 -1.34 4.48
CA VAL A 21 -8.12 -1.30 4.34
C VAL A 21 -8.83 -1.71 5.63
N ALA A 22 -8.32 -2.71 6.35
CA ALA A 22 -8.90 -3.14 7.62
C ALA A 22 -8.78 -2.08 8.74
N ASN A 23 -7.79 -1.19 8.67
CA ASN A 23 -7.59 -0.12 9.65
C ASN A 23 -8.20 1.22 9.23
N ILE A 24 -8.80 1.30 8.04
CA ILE A 24 -9.43 2.52 7.52
C ILE A 24 -10.84 2.65 8.08
N SER A 25 -11.16 3.85 8.57
CA SER A 25 -12.56 4.23 8.86
C SER A 25 -13.35 4.38 7.56
N VAL A 26 -14.63 4.02 7.58
CA VAL A 26 -15.56 4.20 6.45
C VAL A 26 -15.69 5.67 6.01
N THR A 27 -15.31 6.60 6.90
CA THR A 27 -15.33 8.05 6.65
C THR A 27 -13.94 8.64 6.40
N ALA A 28 -12.91 7.81 6.22
CA ALA A 28 -11.56 8.30 5.98
C ALA A 28 -11.50 9.09 4.67
N SER A 29 -10.87 10.26 4.71
CA SER A 29 -10.61 11.04 3.51
C SER A 29 -9.53 10.36 2.66
N THR A 30 -9.47 10.71 1.37
CA THR A 30 -8.38 10.26 0.48
C THR A 30 -7.01 10.60 1.07
N ASP A 31 -6.83 11.79 1.65
CA ASP A 31 -5.60 12.21 2.31
C ASP A 31 -5.22 11.30 3.49
N ASP A 32 -6.19 10.86 4.29
CA ASP A 32 -5.93 9.95 5.41
C ASP A 32 -5.51 8.56 4.92
N ILE A 33 -6.11 8.08 3.83
CA ILE A 33 -5.74 6.82 3.18
C ILE A 33 -4.31 6.90 2.65
N LEU A 34 -3.94 8.02 1.99
CA LEU A 34 -2.59 8.26 1.50
C LEU A 34 -1.58 8.27 2.65
N ARG A 35 -1.87 9.00 3.74
CA ARG A 35 -1.01 9.03 4.94
C ARG A 35 -0.80 7.65 5.54
N LEU A 36 -1.83 6.81 5.60
CA LEU A 36 -1.72 5.44 6.10
C LEU A 36 -0.83 4.58 5.19
N CYS A 37 -0.98 4.68 3.88
CA CYS A 37 -0.14 3.95 2.93
C CYS A 37 1.33 4.39 3.02
N ILE A 38 1.59 5.70 3.13
CA ILE A 38 2.93 6.27 3.32
C ILE A 38 3.53 5.80 4.65
N GLY A 39 2.76 5.87 5.74
CA GLY A 39 3.20 5.38 7.04
C GLY A 39 3.54 3.89 7.03
N MET A 40 2.76 3.08 6.31
CA MET A 40 3.05 1.67 6.12
C MET A 40 4.31 1.44 5.27
N ALA A 41 4.51 2.24 4.22
CA ALA A 41 5.71 2.18 3.40
C ALA A 41 6.97 2.47 4.20
N LEU A 42 6.97 3.53 5.01
CA LEU A 42 8.08 3.87 5.91
C LEU A 42 8.33 2.79 6.96
N ALA A 43 7.27 2.20 7.53
CA ALA A 43 7.40 1.16 8.55
C ALA A 43 7.87 -0.20 8.00
N LYS A 44 7.83 -0.39 6.68
CA LYS A 44 8.18 -1.65 6.00
C LYS A 44 9.35 -1.49 5.04
N ASP A 45 10.02 -0.34 5.06
CA ASP A 45 11.12 0.01 4.14
C ASP A 45 10.74 -0.26 2.66
N LEU A 46 9.49 0.07 2.29
CA LEU A 46 9.01 -0.06 0.93
C LEU A 46 9.65 1.00 0.03
N MET A 47 10.02 0.61 -1.19
CA MET A 47 10.46 1.56 -2.20
C MET A 47 9.27 2.33 -2.79
N ASP A 48 9.53 3.45 -3.46
CA ASP A 48 8.47 4.25 -4.11
C ASP A 48 7.62 3.41 -5.08
N SER A 49 8.23 2.46 -5.81
CA SER A 49 7.52 1.53 -6.70
C SER A 49 6.55 0.60 -5.94
N ASP A 50 6.94 0.19 -4.73
CA ASP A 50 6.12 -0.65 -3.87
C ASP A 50 4.99 0.17 -3.24
N LEU A 51 5.24 1.42 -2.88
CA LEU A 51 4.21 2.36 -2.43
C LEU A 51 3.17 2.63 -3.52
N VAL A 52 3.58 2.86 -4.77
CA VAL A 52 2.64 3.02 -5.89
C VAL A 52 1.79 1.76 -6.07
N SER A 53 2.41 0.58 -5.97
CA SER A 53 1.70 -0.70 -6.05
C SER A 53 0.71 -0.89 -4.89
N LEU A 54 1.09 -0.48 -3.67
CA LEU A 54 0.23 -0.49 -2.50
C LEU A 54 -0.96 0.47 -2.66
N LEU A 55 -0.72 1.69 -3.14
CA LEU A 55 -1.76 2.68 -3.41
C LEU A 55 -2.76 2.21 -4.45
N ALA A 56 -2.29 1.59 -5.54
CA ALA A 56 -3.15 1.02 -6.58
C ALA A 56 -4.05 -0.10 -6.03
N GLU A 57 -3.49 -1.01 -5.22
CA GLU A 57 -4.24 -2.13 -4.63
C GLU A 57 -5.24 -1.66 -3.57
N VAL A 58 -4.86 -0.70 -2.70
CA VAL A 58 -5.77 -0.09 -1.72
C VAL A 58 -6.90 0.66 -2.43
N GLY A 59 -6.58 1.44 -3.47
CA GLY A 59 -7.57 2.15 -4.28
C GLY A 59 -8.57 1.20 -4.92
N THR A 60 -8.09 0.13 -5.54
CA THR A 60 -8.92 -0.92 -6.16
C THR A 60 -9.92 -1.51 -5.17
N ARG A 61 -9.50 -1.77 -3.92
CA ARG A 61 -10.37 -2.36 -2.88
C ARG A 61 -11.40 -1.38 -2.34
N LEU A 62 -11.08 -0.10 -2.32
CA LEU A 62 -11.97 0.95 -1.85
C LEU A 62 -12.86 1.52 -2.99
N GLY A 63 -12.65 1.09 -4.23
CA GLY A 63 -13.33 1.66 -5.40
C GLY A 63 -12.89 3.10 -5.71
N LEU A 64 -11.64 3.44 -5.37
CA LEU A 64 -11.05 4.77 -5.51
C LEU A 64 -9.87 4.74 -6.49
N SER A 65 -9.67 5.83 -7.23
CA SER A 65 -8.43 6.05 -7.97
C SER A 65 -7.47 6.85 -7.08
N LEU A 66 -6.42 6.19 -6.60
CA LEU A 66 -5.39 6.79 -5.71
C LEU A 66 -4.06 7.04 -6.43
N VAL A 67 -3.91 6.56 -7.66
CA VAL A 67 -2.74 6.76 -8.50
C VAL A 67 -3.18 7.68 -9.65
N VAL A 68 -2.58 8.86 -9.70
CA VAL A 68 -2.85 9.91 -10.70
C VAL A 68 -2.10 9.61 -11.99
#